data_AF-A0A367IR23-F1
#
_entry.id   AF-A0A367IR23-F1
#
_cell.length_a   1.000
_cell.length_b   1.000
_cell.length_c   1.000
_cell.angle_alpha   90.00
_cell.angle_beta   90.00
_cell.angle_gamma   90.00
#
_symmetry.space_group_name_H-M   'P 1'
#
loop_
_entity.id
_entity.type
_entity.pdbx_description
1 polymer ?
#
loop_
_entity_poly.entity_id
_entity_poly.type
_entity_poly.pdbx_seq_one_letter_code
_entity_poly.pdbx_strand_id
1 'polypeptide(L)'
;LIPNQDSLPTAQLKPDATLSAYYTPQLASDFSVDVDLIWSLATAFQQDPNAIHGWIRDLIQPGLASQLERITQIHADDPFASTFVHLSYGQRDLAAEQAQQHNDYPLGMYIVHAEFKDLRDVIQSQIASFQSKGEWQTMSVFHRKCWCIMAGDLGYVPKDDFVVTSGVYWQCALGMYLWYGNRYGTQPSLAQYNKAFSHKPDVHHLQTVRHTAVPDASCLWYQLLQLLIGDASIADLAMWPLDLVWLMGLYRPQTTIDQTWLLKWIDQLELMDLAEWAIYASLPTQKVNSILRQCEWQNEARLLNEFYIPKKQIQIAKALHAHDAWDYEQEYNHLIQGELYDQAKLALFYFLLPKLFQNHEKDIQASIDYIEAIPKDKQDDQVRLMCQAYHHVLSNNNQDSHTLKKELDQLKEAYPSRNVHGLIKDLIIAIELNEQ
;
A
#
# COMPACT_ATOMS: atom_id res chain seq x y z
N LEU A 1 -10.41 -11.47 6.25
CA LEU A 1 -10.34 -11.03 7.66
C LEU A 1 -10.68 -12.22 8.53
N ILE A 2 -9.90 -12.47 9.58
CA ILE A 2 -10.20 -13.51 10.56
C ILE A 2 -10.81 -12.81 11.78
N PRO A 3 -12.10 -13.06 12.09
CA PRO A 3 -12.75 -12.45 13.25
C PRO A 3 -12.06 -12.88 14.55
N ASN A 4 -11.98 -11.96 15.49
CA ASN A 4 -11.60 -12.25 16.87
C ASN A 4 -12.67 -11.63 17.78
N GLN A 5 -13.20 -12.40 18.74
CA GLN A 5 -14.32 -11.94 19.57
C GLN A 5 -13.90 -10.85 20.55
N ASP A 6 -12.67 -10.90 21.05
CA ASP A 6 -12.19 -10.03 22.13
C ASP A 6 -11.16 -9.00 21.68
N SER A 7 -10.75 -9.02 20.42
CA SER A 7 -9.75 -8.09 19.87
C SER A 7 -10.00 -7.77 18.41
N LEU A 8 -9.24 -6.80 17.89
CA LEU A 8 -9.33 -6.42 16.48
C LEU A 8 -9.11 -7.64 15.56
N PRO A 9 -9.80 -7.68 14.41
CA PRO A 9 -9.69 -8.79 13.48
C PRO A 9 -8.30 -8.84 12.86
N THR A 10 -7.82 -10.05 12.59
CA THR A 10 -6.54 -10.22 11.89
C THR A 10 -6.75 -10.08 10.39
N ALA A 11 -6.07 -9.13 9.77
CA ALA A 11 -6.00 -9.00 8.33
C ALA A 11 -4.99 -10.01 7.76
N GLN A 12 -5.46 -10.88 6.87
CA GLN A 12 -4.61 -11.74 6.06
C GLN A 12 -4.96 -11.50 4.59
N LEU A 13 -3.94 -11.32 3.77
CA LEU A 13 -4.10 -11.23 2.33
C LEU A 13 -4.59 -12.57 1.81
N LYS A 14 -5.62 -12.54 0.95
CA LYS A 14 -6.06 -13.78 0.33
C LYS A 14 -5.00 -14.24 -0.69
N PRO A 15 -4.75 -15.54 -0.84
CA PRO A 15 -3.76 -16.06 -1.79
C PRO A 15 -4.10 -15.72 -3.26
N ASP A 16 -5.38 -15.52 -3.57
CA ASP A 16 -5.92 -15.19 -4.88
C ASP A 16 -6.12 -13.67 -5.10
N ALA A 17 -5.79 -12.84 -4.12
CA ALA A 17 -5.96 -11.40 -4.25
C ALA A 17 -4.94 -10.81 -5.22
N THR A 18 -5.44 -10.12 -6.25
CA THR A 18 -4.65 -9.53 -7.33
C THR A 18 -4.86 -8.03 -7.39
N LEU A 19 -3.80 -7.29 -7.74
CA LEU A 19 -3.83 -5.86 -8.03
C LEU A 19 -4.80 -5.55 -9.18
N SER A 20 -5.01 -6.48 -10.12
CA SER A 20 -6.01 -6.35 -11.19
C SER A 20 -7.45 -6.18 -10.70
N ALA A 21 -7.78 -6.61 -9.47
CA ALA A 21 -9.10 -6.37 -8.90
C ALA A 21 -9.29 -4.90 -8.46
N TYR A 22 -8.20 -4.18 -8.22
CA TYR A 22 -8.19 -2.80 -7.73
C TYR A 22 -8.05 -1.77 -8.85
N TYR A 23 -7.48 -2.17 -9.99
CA TYR A 23 -7.33 -1.33 -11.17
C TYR A 23 -8.18 -1.84 -12.33
N THR A 24 -9.22 -1.08 -12.69
CA THR A 24 -10.02 -1.34 -13.89
C THR A 24 -9.71 -0.27 -14.93
N PRO A 25 -9.15 -0.63 -16.11
CA PRO A 25 -8.82 0.33 -17.17
C PRO A 25 -10.01 1.19 -17.65
N GLN A 26 -11.23 0.77 -17.38
CA GLN A 26 -12.45 1.51 -17.75
C GLN A 26 -12.75 2.69 -16.81
N LEU A 27 -12.22 2.69 -15.59
CA LEU A 27 -12.19 3.85 -14.68
C LEU A 27 -11.02 4.80 -15.01
N ALA A 28 -10.17 4.44 -15.97
CA ALA A 28 -8.93 5.13 -16.28
C ALA A 28 -9.06 6.31 -17.27
N SER A 29 -10.28 6.63 -17.73
CA SER A 29 -10.48 7.84 -18.54
C SER A 29 -10.09 9.14 -17.82
N ASP A 30 -10.02 9.09 -16.48
CA ASP A 30 -9.74 10.23 -15.61
C ASP A 30 -8.28 10.27 -15.12
N PHE A 31 -7.48 9.22 -15.38
CA PHE A 31 -6.09 9.13 -14.96
C PHE A 31 -5.12 9.58 -16.05
N SER A 32 -3.93 10.05 -15.64
CA SER A 32 -2.85 10.32 -16.58
C SER A 32 -2.29 9.02 -17.13
N VAL A 33 -1.83 9.02 -18.38
CA VAL A 33 -1.22 7.85 -19.06
C VAL A 33 -0.11 7.19 -18.21
N ASP A 34 0.69 7.97 -17.47
CA ASP A 34 1.76 7.43 -16.64
C ASP A 34 1.26 6.64 -15.42
N VAL A 35 0.11 7.03 -14.85
CA VAL A 35 -0.56 6.31 -13.75
C VAL A 35 -1.07 4.96 -14.26
N ASP A 36 -1.69 4.94 -15.44
CA ASP A 36 -2.17 3.70 -16.05
C ASP A 36 -1.03 2.72 -16.36
N LEU A 37 0.09 3.26 -16.84
CA LEU A 37 1.28 2.46 -17.14
C LEU A 37 1.89 1.84 -15.89
N ILE A 38 2.06 2.59 -14.80
CA ILE A 38 2.62 2.01 -13.56
C ILE A 38 1.67 0.95 -12.96
N TRP A 39 0.35 1.16 -13.00
CA TRP A 39 -0.64 0.17 -12.56
C TRP A 39 -0.65 -1.10 -13.40
N SER A 40 -0.63 -0.95 -14.73
CA SER A 40 -0.59 -2.09 -15.65
C SER A 40 0.68 -2.93 -15.47
N LEU A 41 1.82 -2.27 -15.24
CA LEU A 41 3.10 -2.93 -14.96
C LEU A 41 3.06 -3.66 -13.61
N ALA A 42 2.57 -3.01 -12.55
CA ALA A 42 2.46 -3.62 -11.22
C ALA A 42 1.60 -4.89 -11.28
N THR A 43 0.50 -4.83 -12.03
CA THR A 43 -0.40 -5.97 -12.26
C THR A 43 0.28 -7.09 -13.03
N ALA A 44 0.97 -6.78 -14.14
CA ALA A 44 1.69 -7.76 -14.93
C ALA A 44 2.76 -8.50 -14.10
N PHE A 45 3.52 -7.75 -13.30
CA PHE A 45 4.58 -8.29 -12.46
C PHE A 45 4.07 -9.17 -11.32
N GLN A 46 2.87 -8.91 -10.79
CA GLN A 46 2.26 -9.76 -9.78
C GLN A 46 1.89 -11.14 -10.31
N GLN A 47 1.39 -11.20 -11.56
CA GLN A 47 0.93 -12.45 -12.18
C GLN A 47 2.10 -13.37 -12.55
N ASP A 48 3.10 -12.83 -13.25
CA ASP A 48 4.30 -13.57 -13.65
C ASP A 48 5.46 -12.57 -13.81
N PRO A 49 6.60 -12.74 -13.11
CA PRO A 49 7.79 -11.94 -13.32
C PRO A 49 8.27 -11.91 -14.79
N ASN A 50 7.98 -12.94 -15.58
CA ASN A 50 8.34 -12.97 -17.00
C ASN A 50 7.38 -12.19 -17.90
N ALA A 51 6.18 -11.81 -17.42
CA ALA A 51 5.20 -11.04 -18.17
C ALA A 51 5.72 -9.66 -18.59
N ILE A 52 6.74 -9.14 -17.90
CA ILE A 52 7.42 -7.86 -18.24
C ILE A 52 7.90 -7.86 -19.69
N HIS A 53 8.40 -9.00 -20.19
CA HIS A 53 8.90 -9.10 -21.56
C HIS A 53 7.80 -8.91 -22.61
N GLY A 54 6.58 -9.34 -22.31
CA GLY A 54 5.40 -9.08 -23.15
C GLY A 54 4.92 -7.65 -22.97
N TRP A 55 4.79 -7.21 -21.71
CA TRP A 55 4.31 -5.86 -21.37
C TRP A 55 5.14 -4.75 -22.02
N ILE A 56 6.49 -4.83 -21.96
CA ILE A 56 7.34 -3.81 -22.58
C ILE A 56 7.27 -3.84 -24.11
N ARG A 57 6.97 -5.01 -24.70
CA ARG A 57 6.76 -5.17 -26.14
C ARG A 57 5.48 -4.45 -26.56
N ASP A 58 4.41 -4.66 -25.81
CA ASP A 58 3.11 -4.03 -26.06
C ASP A 58 3.18 -2.51 -25.89
N LEU A 59 3.94 -2.03 -24.88
CA LEU A 59 4.19 -0.62 -24.64
C LEU A 59 4.82 0.07 -25.87
N ILE A 60 5.85 -0.53 -26.46
CA ILE A 60 6.59 0.09 -27.57
C ILE A 60 5.97 -0.19 -28.93
N GLN A 61 5.19 -1.27 -29.09
CA GLN A 61 4.65 -1.75 -30.37
C GLN A 61 4.04 -0.66 -31.26
N PRO A 62 3.27 0.33 -30.76
CA PRO A 62 2.72 1.41 -31.59
C PRO A 62 3.77 2.21 -32.37
N GLY A 63 5.00 2.29 -31.86
CA GLY A 63 6.10 2.99 -32.52
C GLY A 63 6.74 2.25 -33.69
N LEU A 64 6.52 0.94 -33.83
CA LEU A 64 7.25 0.06 -34.76
C LEU A 64 7.13 0.51 -36.21
N ALA A 65 5.90 0.74 -36.70
CA ALA A 65 5.65 1.12 -38.09
C ALA A 65 6.38 2.42 -38.47
N SER A 66 6.32 3.43 -37.58
CA SER A 66 7.01 4.71 -37.79
C SER A 66 8.54 4.56 -37.86
N GLN A 67 9.11 3.66 -37.05
CA GLN A 67 10.55 3.42 -37.06
C GLN A 67 11.00 2.60 -38.27
N LEU A 68 10.20 1.63 -38.70
CA LEU A 68 10.45 0.90 -39.94
C LEU A 68 10.44 1.85 -41.15
N GLU A 69 9.47 2.75 -41.24
CA GLU A 69 9.42 3.75 -42.31
C GLU A 69 10.66 4.64 -42.28
N ARG A 70 10.99 5.19 -41.11
CA ARG A 70 12.15 6.06 -40.92
C ARG A 70 13.48 5.36 -41.23
N ILE A 71 13.69 4.14 -40.72
CA ILE A 71 14.96 3.41 -40.92
C ILE A 71 15.14 3.07 -42.41
N THR A 72 14.05 2.69 -43.09
CA THR A 72 14.08 2.32 -44.51
C THR A 72 14.36 3.53 -45.39
N GLN A 73 13.90 4.72 -45.00
CA GLN A 73 14.21 5.96 -45.71
C GLN A 73 15.68 6.39 -45.53
N ILE A 74 16.24 6.25 -44.33
CA ILE A 74 17.61 6.71 -44.01
C ILE A 74 18.67 5.69 -44.46
N HIS A 75 18.35 4.40 -44.38
CA HIS A 75 19.27 3.28 -44.63
C HIS A 75 18.69 2.32 -45.67
N ALA A 76 18.18 2.85 -46.79
CA ALA A 76 17.53 2.07 -47.84
C ALA A 76 18.42 0.95 -48.44
N ASP A 77 19.74 1.15 -48.41
CA ASP A 77 20.71 0.22 -49.01
C ASP A 77 21.17 -0.89 -48.04
N ASP A 78 20.79 -0.85 -46.76
CA ASP A 78 21.20 -1.86 -45.78
C ASP A 78 20.10 -2.90 -45.54
N PRO A 79 20.27 -4.15 -46.02
CA PRO A 79 19.25 -5.18 -45.89
C PRO A 79 18.95 -5.55 -44.43
N PHE A 80 19.88 -5.34 -43.51
CA PHE A 80 19.69 -5.73 -42.10
C PHE A 80 19.10 -4.61 -41.24
N ALA A 81 18.84 -3.41 -41.79
CA ALA A 81 18.25 -2.31 -41.04
C ALA A 81 16.85 -2.66 -40.50
N SER A 82 16.01 -3.29 -41.33
CA SER A 82 14.67 -3.75 -40.96
C SER A 82 14.72 -4.86 -39.91
N THR A 83 15.63 -5.83 -40.09
CA THR A 83 15.89 -6.90 -39.11
C THR A 83 16.27 -6.33 -37.75
N PHE A 84 17.18 -5.35 -37.72
CA PHE A 84 17.60 -4.68 -36.50
C PHE A 84 16.42 -3.97 -35.80
N VAL A 85 15.57 -3.27 -36.55
CA VAL A 85 14.38 -2.63 -35.98
C VAL A 85 13.44 -3.67 -35.38
N HIS A 86 13.13 -4.77 -36.07
CA HIS A 86 12.31 -5.84 -35.49
C HIS A 86 12.91 -6.43 -34.21
N LEU A 87 14.23 -6.67 -34.16
CA LEU A 87 14.91 -7.12 -32.95
C LEU A 87 14.79 -6.09 -31.80
N SER A 88 14.94 -4.80 -32.10
CA SER A 88 14.82 -3.73 -31.09
C SER A 88 13.41 -3.58 -30.52
N TYR A 89 12.39 -4.08 -31.23
CA TYR A 89 11.00 -4.14 -30.79
C TYR A 89 10.59 -5.51 -30.24
N GLY A 90 11.52 -6.46 -30.08
CA GLY A 90 11.24 -7.80 -29.58
C GLY A 90 10.44 -8.69 -30.54
N GLN A 91 10.33 -8.30 -31.83
CA GLN A 91 9.64 -9.03 -32.88
C GLN A 91 10.56 -10.09 -33.50
N ARG A 92 10.83 -11.16 -32.75
CA ARG A 92 11.83 -12.18 -33.11
C ARG A 92 11.48 -12.96 -34.37
N ASP A 93 10.23 -13.37 -34.53
CA ASP A 93 9.80 -14.14 -35.69
C ASP A 93 9.98 -13.35 -36.98
N LEU A 94 9.49 -12.10 -37.01
CA LEU A 94 9.67 -11.19 -38.14
C LEU A 94 11.15 -10.88 -38.41
N ALA A 95 11.96 -10.69 -37.35
CA ALA A 95 13.39 -10.49 -37.51
C ALA A 95 14.09 -11.72 -38.13
N ALA A 96 13.72 -12.92 -37.70
CA ALA A 96 14.28 -14.16 -38.24
C ALA A 96 13.90 -14.38 -39.70
N GLU A 97 12.64 -14.13 -40.07
CA GLU A 97 12.17 -14.18 -41.45
C GLU A 97 12.95 -13.20 -42.35
N GLN A 98 13.13 -11.96 -41.90
CA GLN A 98 13.89 -10.95 -42.62
C GLN A 98 15.37 -11.35 -42.79
N ALA A 99 16.01 -11.88 -41.73
CA ALA A 99 17.40 -12.35 -41.82
C ALA A 99 17.56 -13.48 -42.86
N GLN A 100 16.60 -14.41 -42.92
CA GLN A 100 16.59 -15.49 -43.90
C GLN A 100 16.35 -14.99 -45.33
N GLN A 101 15.48 -14.00 -45.52
CA GLN A 101 15.26 -13.34 -46.83
C GLN A 101 16.53 -12.69 -47.38
N HIS A 102 17.42 -12.26 -46.48
CA HIS A 102 18.74 -11.70 -46.83
C HIS A 102 19.87 -12.75 -46.84
N ASN A 103 19.53 -14.04 -46.91
CA ASN A 103 20.44 -15.18 -46.99
C ASN A 103 21.32 -15.44 -45.75
N ASP A 104 21.01 -14.83 -44.58
CA ASP A 104 21.66 -15.17 -43.31
C ASP A 104 20.81 -16.14 -42.49
N TYR A 105 20.75 -17.39 -42.98
CA TYR A 105 20.07 -18.48 -42.29
C TYR A 105 20.63 -18.78 -40.89
N PRO A 106 21.96 -18.74 -40.65
CA PRO A 106 22.50 -18.88 -39.30
C PRO A 106 21.95 -17.83 -38.32
N LEU A 107 21.94 -16.55 -38.69
CA LEU A 107 21.39 -15.49 -37.84
C LEU A 107 19.90 -15.72 -37.57
N GLY A 108 19.10 -16.02 -38.61
CA GLY A 108 17.68 -16.31 -38.46
C GLY A 108 17.41 -17.48 -37.51
N MET A 109 18.22 -18.55 -37.60
CA MET A 109 18.12 -19.71 -36.71
C MET A 109 18.42 -19.33 -35.24
N TYR A 110 19.48 -18.54 -35.01
CA TYR A 110 19.84 -18.12 -33.65
C TYR A 110 18.81 -17.17 -33.03
N ILE A 111 18.18 -16.29 -33.82
CA ILE A 111 17.10 -15.41 -33.35
C ILE A 111 15.94 -16.22 -32.78
N VAL A 112 15.47 -17.24 -33.52
CA VAL A 112 14.37 -18.11 -33.08
C VAL A 112 14.77 -18.92 -31.85
N HIS A 113 15.95 -19.53 -31.85
CA HIS A 113 16.35 -20.43 -30.77
C HIS A 113 16.72 -19.73 -29.46
N ALA A 114 17.07 -18.44 -29.49
CA ALA A 114 17.38 -17.67 -28.29
C ALA A 114 16.18 -17.47 -27.35
N GLU A 115 14.96 -17.77 -27.81
CA GLU A 115 13.78 -17.83 -26.93
C GLU A 115 13.76 -19.08 -26.05
N PHE A 116 14.42 -20.16 -26.47
CA PHE A 116 14.30 -21.47 -25.83
C PHE A 116 15.61 -21.96 -25.22
N LYS A 117 16.75 -21.32 -25.53
CA LYS A 117 18.09 -21.78 -25.13
C LYS A 117 19.05 -20.61 -24.93
N ASP A 118 20.01 -20.80 -24.02
CA ASP A 118 21.17 -19.90 -23.92
C ASP A 118 22.15 -20.24 -25.06
N LEU A 119 22.32 -19.32 -26.00
CA LEU A 119 23.15 -19.48 -27.19
C LEU A 119 24.35 -18.55 -27.22
N ARG A 120 24.57 -17.75 -26.17
CA ARG A 120 25.56 -16.67 -26.20
C ARG A 120 26.96 -17.13 -26.51
N ASP A 121 27.42 -18.20 -25.85
CA ASP A 121 28.78 -18.70 -26.02
C ASP A 121 29.02 -19.23 -27.45
N VAL A 122 27.98 -19.83 -28.05
CA VAL A 122 27.99 -20.31 -29.44
C VAL A 122 28.07 -19.13 -30.41
N ILE A 123 27.26 -18.10 -30.17
CA ILE A 123 27.17 -16.92 -31.03
C ILE A 123 28.45 -16.08 -30.93
N GLN A 124 29.02 -15.92 -29.74
CA GLN A 124 30.32 -15.27 -29.54
C GLN A 124 31.44 -16.03 -30.27
N SER A 125 31.43 -17.36 -30.24
CA SER A 125 32.37 -18.18 -31.01
C SER A 125 32.21 -17.99 -32.52
N GLN A 126 30.96 -17.86 -33.00
CA GLN A 126 30.67 -17.59 -34.40
C GLN A 126 31.15 -16.20 -34.83
N ILE A 127 30.92 -15.16 -34.00
CA ILE A 127 31.44 -13.81 -34.24
C ILE A 127 32.98 -13.82 -34.30
N ALA A 128 33.65 -14.54 -33.40
CA ALA A 128 35.11 -14.68 -33.42
C ALA A 128 35.60 -15.36 -34.71
N SER A 129 34.85 -16.35 -35.22
CA SER A 129 35.12 -16.99 -36.51
C SER A 129 35.02 -15.98 -37.66
N PHE A 130 33.94 -15.19 -37.73
CA PHE A 130 33.77 -14.14 -38.74
C PHE A 130 34.89 -13.10 -38.69
N GLN A 131 35.34 -12.72 -37.49
CA GLN A 131 36.47 -11.80 -37.30
C GLN A 131 37.77 -12.41 -37.82
N SER A 132 38.06 -13.67 -37.52
CA SER A 132 39.28 -14.35 -37.97
C SER A 132 39.37 -14.54 -39.49
N LYS A 133 38.22 -14.69 -40.14
CA LYS A 133 38.10 -14.87 -41.60
C LYS A 133 38.01 -13.56 -42.39
N GLY A 134 37.91 -12.41 -41.71
CA GLY A 134 37.73 -11.09 -42.32
C GLY A 134 36.31 -10.80 -42.81
N GLU A 135 35.38 -11.75 -42.71
CA GLU A 135 33.97 -11.61 -43.10
C GLU A 135 33.29 -10.48 -42.30
N TRP A 136 33.64 -10.34 -41.01
CA TRP A 136 33.07 -9.33 -40.11
C TRP A 136 33.22 -7.88 -40.60
N GLN A 137 34.34 -7.55 -41.24
CA GLN A 137 34.61 -6.19 -41.74
C GLN A 137 33.80 -5.88 -43.00
N THR A 138 33.43 -6.90 -43.77
CA THR A 138 32.62 -6.77 -44.98
C THR A 138 31.13 -6.64 -44.70
N MET A 139 30.68 -7.03 -43.50
CA MET A 139 29.29 -6.90 -43.07
C MET A 139 28.88 -5.43 -42.89
N SER A 140 27.61 -5.14 -43.08
CA SER A 140 27.06 -3.83 -42.77
C SER A 140 27.03 -3.57 -41.25
N VAL A 141 26.87 -2.31 -40.84
CA VAL A 141 26.78 -1.97 -39.42
C VAL A 141 25.54 -2.61 -38.79
N PHE A 142 24.39 -2.60 -39.48
CA PHE A 142 23.17 -3.22 -38.95
C PHE A 142 23.29 -4.75 -38.87
N HIS A 143 23.99 -5.38 -39.81
CA HIS A 143 24.27 -6.81 -39.75
C HIS A 143 25.11 -7.18 -38.52
N ARG A 144 26.20 -6.45 -38.27
CA ARG A 144 27.01 -6.62 -37.05
C ARG A 144 26.19 -6.36 -35.78
N LYS A 145 25.35 -5.33 -35.77
CA LYS A 145 24.45 -5.04 -34.63
C LYS A 145 23.51 -6.21 -34.33
N CYS A 146 22.89 -6.83 -35.34
CA CYS A 146 22.04 -8.00 -35.14
C CYS A 146 22.80 -9.17 -34.48
N TRP A 147 24.02 -9.46 -34.93
CA TRP A 147 24.88 -10.48 -34.31
C TRP A 147 25.25 -10.14 -32.86
N CYS A 148 25.62 -8.87 -32.58
CA CYS A 148 25.92 -8.41 -31.22
C CYS A 148 24.70 -8.50 -30.29
N ILE A 149 23.49 -8.16 -30.76
CA ILE A 149 22.25 -8.34 -29.99
C ILE A 149 22.11 -9.79 -29.56
N MET A 150 22.30 -10.73 -30.48
CA MET A 150 22.15 -12.15 -30.17
C MET A 150 23.25 -12.70 -29.26
N ALA A 151 24.44 -12.11 -29.27
CA ALA A 151 25.48 -12.39 -28.29
C ALA A 151 25.17 -11.83 -26.88
N GLY A 152 24.16 -10.96 -26.76
CA GLY A 152 23.82 -10.23 -25.54
C GLY A 152 24.71 -9.00 -25.28
N ASP A 153 25.48 -8.56 -26.28
CA ASP A 153 26.37 -7.42 -26.22
C ASP A 153 25.66 -6.19 -26.81
N LEU A 154 24.99 -5.40 -25.96
CA LEU A 154 24.10 -4.30 -26.38
C LEU A 154 24.72 -2.90 -26.24
N GLY A 155 25.93 -2.83 -25.69
CA GLY A 155 26.65 -1.59 -25.41
C GLY A 155 27.57 -1.13 -26.55
N TYR A 156 28.64 -0.44 -26.17
CA TYR A 156 29.73 -0.08 -27.06
C TYR A 156 30.57 -1.30 -27.44
N VAL A 157 30.91 -1.44 -28.72
CA VAL A 157 31.75 -2.51 -29.29
C VAL A 157 33.12 -1.91 -29.65
N PRO A 158 34.14 -2.04 -28.78
CA PRO A 158 35.39 -1.28 -28.93
C PRO A 158 36.19 -1.59 -30.19
N LYS A 159 36.12 -2.84 -30.67
CA LYS A 159 36.89 -3.28 -31.85
C LYS A 159 36.41 -2.64 -33.15
N ASP A 160 35.14 -2.26 -33.20
CA ASP A 160 34.46 -1.80 -34.42
C ASP A 160 33.96 -0.34 -34.30
N ASP A 161 34.24 0.31 -33.17
CA ASP A 161 33.90 1.71 -32.87
C ASP A 161 32.43 2.06 -33.14
N PHE A 162 31.50 1.24 -32.63
CA PHE A 162 30.07 1.54 -32.69
C PHE A 162 29.32 1.12 -31.42
N VAL A 163 28.14 1.71 -31.22
CA VAL A 163 27.21 1.35 -30.14
C VAL A 163 25.99 0.62 -30.73
N VAL A 164 25.67 -0.56 -30.20
CA VAL A 164 24.60 -1.41 -30.74
C VAL A 164 23.24 -0.72 -30.65
N THR A 165 22.95 -0.11 -29.51
CA THR A 165 21.70 0.63 -29.23
C THR A 165 21.62 2.00 -29.89
N SER A 166 22.66 2.45 -30.61
CA SER A 166 22.64 3.74 -31.30
C SER A 166 21.50 3.80 -32.32
N GLY A 167 20.70 4.86 -32.23
CA GLY A 167 19.51 5.04 -33.07
C GLY A 167 18.22 4.38 -32.55
N VAL A 168 18.27 3.70 -31.39
CA VAL A 168 17.12 3.04 -30.74
C VAL A 168 16.53 3.95 -29.66
N TYR A 169 15.21 3.98 -29.50
CA TYR A 169 14.59 4.69 -28.37
C TYR A 169 14.91 4.00 -27.04
N TRP A 170 14.94 4.76 -25.95
CA TRP A 170 15.36 4.21 -24.66
C TRP A 170 14.44 3.09 -24.14
N GLN A 171 13.13 3.15 -24.43
CA GLN A 171 12.17 2.11 -24.05
C GLN A 171 12.49 0.79 -24.78
N CYS A 172 12.80 0.89 -26.08
CA CYS A 172 13.23 -0.26 -26.88
C CYS A 172 14.59 -0.78 -26.40
N ALA A 173 15.54 0.10 -26.07
CA ALA A 173 16.84 -0.29 -25.53
C ALA A 173 16.68 -1.03 -24.18
N LEU A 174 15.85 -0.51 -23.27
CA LEU A 174 15.49 -1.19 -22.02
C LEU A 174 14.93 -2.60 -22.30
N GLY A 175 14.00 -2.71 -23.25
CA GLY A 175 13.46 -3.99 -23.72
C GLY A 175 14.54 -4.94 -24.24
N MET A 176 15.48 -4.44 -25.05
CA MET A 176 16.60 -5.24 -25.55
C MET A 176 17.45 -5.82 -24.40
N TYR A 177 17.72 -5.04 -23.35
CA TYR A 177 18.43 -5.55 -22.17
C TYR A 177 17.63 -6.60 -21.41
N LEU A 178 16.31 -6.49 -21.36
CA LEU A 178 15.45 -7.52 -20.77
C LEU A 178 15.47 -8.80 -21.62
N TRP A 179 15.22 -8.70 -22.93
CA TRP A 179 15.08 -9.84 -23.84
C TRP A 179 16.40 -10.54 -24.19
N TYR A 180 17.48 -9.78 -24.36
CA TYR A 180 18.75 -10.28 -24.89
C TYR A 180 19.92 -10.05 -23.94
N GLY A 181 19.81 -9.10 -23.00
CA GLY A 181 20.83 -8.82 -21.97
C GLY A 181 20.82 -9.83 -20.82
N ASN A 182 19.69 -10.48 -20.52
CA ASN A 182 19.61 -11.58 -19.53
C ASN A 182 19.82 -12.97 -20.16
N ARG A 183 20.46 -13.89 -19.42
CA ARG A 183 20.67 -15.27 -19.90
C ARG A 183 19.34 -16.03 -19.86
N TYR A 184 19.14 -16.93 -20.80
CA TYR A 184 17.95 -17.78 -20.81
C TYR A 184 17.82 -18.55 -19.49
N GLY A 185 16.62 -18.57 -18.91
CA GLY A 185 16.33 -19.25 -17.64
C GLY A 185 16.76 -18.49 -16.38
N THR A 186 17.27 -17.26 -16.50
CA THR A 186 17.57 -16.39 -15.34
C THR A 186 16.42 -15.44 -15.04
N GLN A 187 16.29 -15.02 -13.78
CA GLN A 187 15.32 -14.01 -13.37
C GLN A 187 15.60 -12.69 -14.10
N PRO A 188 14.57 -11.95 -14.57
CA PRO A 188 14.75 -10.66 -15.21
C PRO A 188 15.56 -9.70 -14.33
N SER A 189 16.51 -8.99 -14.93
CA SER A 189 17.34 -8.01 -14.24
C SER A 189 17.68 -6.82 -15.12
N LEU A 190 17.76 -5.64 -14.51
CA LEU A 190 18.26 -4.41 -15.12
C LEU A 190 19.72 -4.11 -14.77
N ALA A 191 20.42 -5.02 -14.10
CA ALA A 191 21.80 -4.77 -13.65
C ALA A 191 22.77 -4.44 -14.81
N GLN A 192 22.62 -5.10 -15.97
CA GLN A 192 23.45 -4.81 -17.15
C GLN A 192 23.10 -3.46 -17.79
N TYR A 193 21.80 -3.12 -17.83
CA TYR A 193 21.33 -1.83 -18.31
C TYR A 193 21.87 -0.71 -17.41
N ASN A 194 21.77 -0.85 -16.09
CA ASN A 194 22.27 0.11 -15.11
C ASN A 194 23.80 0.26 -15.18
N LYS A 195 24.54 -0.85 -15.35
CA LYS A 195 26.00 -0.81 -15.58
C LYS A 195 26.39 -0.06 -16.84
N ALA A 196 25.58 -0.11 -17.90
CA ALA A 196 25.85 0.60 -19.15
C ALA A 196 25.82 2.14 -18.98
N PHE A 197 25.29 2.66 -17.87
CA PHE A 197 25.36 4.08 -17.51
C PHE A 197 26.53 4.44 -16.60
N SER A 198 27.10 3.48 -15.87
CA SER A 198 28.14 3.77 -14.87
C SER A 198 29.38 4.35 -15.55
N HIS A 199 29.58 5.66 -15.40
CA HIS A 199 30.67 6.42 -16.02
C HIS A 199 32.03 5.96 -15.52
N LYS A 200 32.64 5.01 -16.22
CA LYS A 200 34.09 4.86 -16.26
C LYS A 200 34.59 5.48 -17.57
N PRO A 201 35.59 6.36 -17.53
CA PRO A 201 35.98 7.19 -18.68
C PRO A 201 36.56 6.45 -19.90
N ASP A 202 36.55 5.12 -19.96
CA ASP A 202 37.16 4.37 -21.08
C ASP A 202 36.36 3.20 -21.66
N VAL A 203 35.21 2.78 -21.11
CA VAL A 203 34.41 1.71 -21.73
C VAL A 203 32.94 1.81 -21.33
N HIS A 204 32.04 1.71 -22.33
CA HIS A 204 30.57 1.67 -22.29
C HIS A 204 29.86 3.02 -22.39
N HIS A 205 29.39 3.33 -23.61
CA HIS A 205 28.40 4.37 -23.84
C HIS A 205 27.15 3.73 -24.43
N LEU A 206 26.12 3.54 -23.61
CA LEU A 206 24.77 3.38 -24.14
C LEU A 206 24.44 4.67 -24.90
N GLN A 207 24.12 4.56 -26.19
CA GLN A 207 23.74 5.68 -27.02
C GLN A 207 22.37 5.36 -27.59
N THR A 208 21.39 6.24 -27.38
CA THR A 208 20.02 6.09 -27.88
C THR A 208 19.63 7.32 -28.70
N VAL A 209 18.46 7.29 -29.35
CA VAL A 209 17.91 8.47 -30.03
C VAL A 209 17.86 9.67 -29.10
N ARG A 210 18.33 10.82 -29.60
CA ARG A 210 18.36 12.10 -28.86
C ARG A 210 19.15 12.05 -27.54
N HIS A 211 20.05 11.07 -27.37
CA HIS A 211 20.81 10.88 -26.13
C HIS A 211 19.93 10.67 -24.89
N THR A 212 18.70 10.17 -25.06
CA THR A 212 17.75 9.88 -23.99
C THR A 212 18.04 8.54 -23.30
N ALA A 213 19.32 8.16 -23.25
CA ALA A 213 19.75 6.83 -22.83
C ALA A 213 19.27 6.57 -21.40
N VAL A 214 19.41 7.58 -20.53
CA VAL A 214 18.85 7.63 -19.19
C VAL A 214 17.39 8.08 -19.29
N PRO A 215 16.42 7.27 -18.82
CA PRO A 215 15.02 7.67 -18.78
C PRO A 215 14.81 8.85 -17.82
N ASP A 216 13.73 9.61 -18.05
CA ASP A 216 13.34 10.70 -17.14
C ASP A 216 13.06 10.15 -15.73
N ALA A 217 13.60 10.81 -14.71
CA ALA A 217 13.38 10.43 -13.31
C ALA A 217 11.90 10.46 -12.93
N SER A 218 11.07 11.27 -13.60
CA SER A 218 9.62 11.33 -13.39
C SER A 218 8.83 10.15 -13.99
N CYS A 219 9.49 9.28 -14.77
CA CYS A 219 8.83 8.16 -15.43
C CYS A 219 8.45 7.05 -14.43
N LEU A 220 7.19 7.03 -14.01
CA LEU A 220 6.68 6.18 -12.92
C LEU A 220 6.89 4.68 -13.18
N TRP A 221 6.56 4.18 -14.37
CA TRP A 221 6.71 2.75 -14.68
C TRP A 221 8.19 2.33 -14.74
N TYR A 222 9.10 3.22 -15.16
CA TYR A 222 10.53 2.94 -15.13
C TYR A 222 11.05 2.88 -13.69
N GLN A 223 10.62 3.80 -12.82
CA GLN A 223 10.92 3.73 -11.39
C GLN A 223 10.45 2.41 -10.78
N LEU A 224 9.24 1.94 -11.14
CA LEU A 224 8.73 0.65 -10.67
C LEU A 224 9.60 -0.53 -11.14
N LEU A 225 10.04 -0.54 -12.40
CA LEU A 225 10.97 -1.57 -12.87
C LEU A 225 12.29 -1.55 -12.08
N GLN A 226 12.82 -0.36 -11.78
CA GLN A 226 14.05 -0.23 -11.01
C GLN A 226 13.86 -0.70 -9.57
N LEU A 227 12.73 -0.40 -8.93
CA LEU A 227 12.39 -0.91 -7.60
C LEU A 227 12.34 -2.45 -7.56
N LEU A 228 11.82 -3.08 -8.61
CA LEU A 228 11.53 -4.52 -8.60
C LEU A 228 12.72 -5.38 -9.06
N ILE A 229 13.45 -4.97 -10.09
CA ILE A 229 14.47 -5.80 -10.76
C ILE A 229 15.78 -5.05 -11.07
N GLY A 230 15.93 -3.83 -10.57
CA GLY A 230 17.06 -2.95 -10.85
C GLY A 230 17.64 -2.30 -9.60
N ASP A 231 17.85 -0.99 -9.67
CA ASP A 231 18.35 -0.17 -8.56
C ASP A 231 17.19 0.57 -7.89
N ALA A 232 16.78 0.05 -6.72
CA ALA A 232 15.68 0.60 -5.95
C ALA A 232 15.87 2.07 -5.54
N SER A 233 17.11 2.60 -5.53
CA SER A 233 17.37 4.01 -5.20
C SER A 233 16.85 4.99 -6.25
N ILE A 234 16.50 4.52 -7.45
CA ILE A 234 15.91 5.34 -8.52
C ILE A 234 14.43 5.64 -8.25
N ALA A 235 13.75 4.83 -7.46
CA ALA A 235 12.32 4.99 -7.20
C ALA A 235 12.06 6.09 -6.16
N ASP A 236 11.28 7.10 -6.55
CA ASP A 236 10.76 8.11 -5.65
C ASP A 236 9.26 7.89 -5.46
N LEU A 237 8.95 7.17 -4.37
CA LEU A 237 7.58 6.80 -3.99
C LEU A 237 6.66 8.00 -3.75
N ALA A 238 7.20 9.22 -3.56
CA ALA A 238 6.39 10.43 -3.40
C ALA A 238 5.67 10.83 -4.68
N MET A 239 6.16 10.42 -5.84
CA MET A 239 5.53 10.70 -7.14
C MET A 239 4.47 9.66 -7.52
N TRP A 240 4.35 8.57 -6.77
CA TRP A 240 3.49 7.44 -7.11
C TRP A 240 2.08 7.64 -6.54
N PRO A 241 1.05 7.02 -7.15
CA PRO A 241 -0.27 6.90 -6.52
C PRO A 241 -0.14 6.22 -5.14
N LEU A 242 -0.63 6.89 -4.09
CA LEU A 242 -0.48 6.42 -2.70
C LEU A 242 -1.18 5.07 -2.45
N ASP A 243 -2.31 4.85 -3.11
CA ASP A 243 -3.05 3.60 -3.10
C ASP A 243 -2.24 2.44 -3.71
N LEU A 244 -1.54 2.68 -4.82
CA LEU A 244 -0.61 1.72 -5.40
C LEU A 244 0.55 1.41 -4.44
N VAL A 245 1.17 2.43 -3.85
CA VAL A 245 2.26 2.26 -2.88
C VAL A 245 1.79 1.42 -1.69
N TRP A 246 0.59 1.71 -1.17
CA TRP A 246 -0.01 0.95 -0.07
C TRP A 246 -0.24 -0.51 -0.44
N LEU A 247 -0.84 -0.80 -1.60
CA LEU A 247 -1.05 -2.17 -2.06
C LEU A 247 0.28 -2.90 -2.29
N MET A 248 1.27 -2.24 -2.89
CA MET A 248 2.60 -2.82 -3.13
C MET A 248 3.29 -3.19 -1.81
N GLY A 249 3.20 -2.34 -0.79
CA GLY A 249 3.73 -2.65 0.55
C GLY A 249 3.05 -3.86 1.21
N LEU A 250 1.76 -4.08 0.91
CA LEU A 250 1.03 -5.26 1.41
C LEU A 250 1.37 -6.54 0.63
N TYR A 251 1.26 -6.52 -0.70
CA TYR A 251 1.40 -7.72 -1.53
C TYR A 251 2.86 -8.13 -1.81
N ARG A 252 3.80 -7.20 -1.63
CA ARG A 252 5.23 -7.44 -1.87
C ARG A 252 6.05 -6.93 -0.67
N PRO A 253 6.01 -7.60 0.49
CA PRO A 253 6.76 -7.19 1.68
C PRO A 253 8.29 -7.22 1.51
N GLN A 254 8.78 -7.81 0.41
CA GLN A 254 10.19 -7.77 0.02
C GLN A 254 10.60 -6.42 -0.58
N THR A 255 9.64 -5.62 -1.05
CA THR A 255 9.90 -4.24 -1.43
C THR A 255 10.18 -3.45 -0.16
N THR A 256 11.22 -2.61 -0.17
CA THR A 256 11.64 -1.78 0.96
C THR A 256 10.67 -0.61 1.24
N ILE A 257 9.36 -0.82 1.02
CA ILE A 257 8.32 0.18 1.28
C ILE A 257 8.08 0.21 2.79
N ASP A 258 8.46 1.32 3.40
CA ASP A 258 8.33 1.54 4.84
C ASP A 258 6.85 1.68 5.28
N GLN A 259 6.59 1.30 6.53
CA GLN A 259 5.29 1.44 7.19
C GLN A 259 4.79 2.89 7.18
N THR A 260 5.69 3.87 7.14
CA THR A 260 5.33 5.30 6.99
C THR A 260 4.50 5.58 5.74
N TRP A 261 4.78 4.90 4.62
CA TRP A 261 3.98 5.04 3.39
C TRP A 261 2.61 4.40 3.52
N LEU A 262 2.51 3.29 4.26
CA LEU A 262 1.21 2.67 4.55
C LEU A 262 0.31 3.62 5.35
N LEU A 263 0.90 4.36 6.30
CA LEU A 263 0.18 5.35 7.11
C LEU A 263 -0.27 6.55 6.27
N LYS A 264 0.54 7.03 5.31
CA LYS A 264 0.14 8.15 4.44
C LYS A 264 -1.14 7.89 3.66
N TRP A 265 -1.35 6.67 3.17
CA TRP A 265 -2.61 6.34 2.49
C TRP A 265 -3.80 6.37 3.44
N ILE A 266 -3.61 5.89 4.67
CA ILE A 266 -4.65 5.93 5.72
C ILE A 266 -4.98 7.38 6.04
N ASP A 267 -3.98 8.24 6.24
CA ASP A 267 -4.17 9.67 6.52
C ASP A 267 -4.87 10.37 5.34
N GLN A 268 -4.56 10.00 4.10
CA GLN A 268 -5.23 10.55 2.91
C GLN A 268 -6.71 10.17 2.87
N LEU A 269 -7.06 8.93 3.24
CA LEU A 269 -8.46 8.50 3.34
C LEU A 269 -9.20 9.24 4.46
N GLU A 270 -8.54 9.53 5.58
CA GLU A 270 -9.09 10.38 6.64
C GLU A 270 -9.39 11.80 6.13
N LEU A 271 -8.45 12.41 5.39
CA LEU A 271 -8.64 13.75 4.80
C LEU A 271 -9.75 13.82 3.73
N MET A 272 -10.13 12.67 3.16
CA MET A 272 -11.20 12.55 2.18
C MET A 272 -12.57 12.24 2.80
N ASP A 273 -12.68 12.25 4.14
CA ASP A 273 -13.89 11.81 4.88
C ASP A 273 -14.30 10.37 4.55
N LEU A 274 -13.33 9.50 4.24
CA LEU A 274 -13.55 8.08 3.95
C LEU A 274 -13.16 7.21 5.15
N ALA A 275 -13.75 7.50 6.31
CA ALA A 275 -13.41 6.88 7.59
C ALA A 275 -13.48 5.34 7.57
N GLU A 276 -14.53 4.74 6.99
CA GLU A 276 -14.63 3.28 6.91
C GLU A 276 -13.51 2.65 6.08
N TRP A 277 -13.07 3.33 5.02
CA TRP A 277 -11.96 2.87 4.19
C TRP A 277 -10.61 3.06 4.90
N ALA A 278 -10.44 4.15 5.64
CA ALA A 278 -9.26 4.36 6.49
C ALA A 278 -9.15 3.27 7.57
N ILE A 279 -10.28 2.93 8.21
CA ILE A 279 -10.38 1.81 9.17
C ILE A 279 -9.97 0.51 8.49
N TYR A 280 -10.55 0.17 7.33
CA TYR A 280 -10.20 -1.04 6.59
C TYR A 280 -8.71 -1.10 6.24
N ALA A 281 -8.15 0.01 5.72
CA ALA A 281 -6.75 0.12 5.35
C ALA A 281 -5.79 0.05 6.55
N SER A 282 -6.28 0.36 7.76
CA SER A 282 -5.52 0.33 9.00
C SER A 282 -5.52 -1.01 9.75
N LEU A 283 -6.37 -1.97 9.35
CA LEU A 283 -6.42 -3.30 9.93
C LEU A 283 -5.04 -4.01 9.97
N PRO A 284 -4.15 -3.84 8.96
CA PRO A 284 -2.79 -4.39 9.01
C PRO A 284 -1.81 -3.57 9.87
N THR A 285 -2.08 -2.30 10.16
CA THR A 285 -1.11 -1.33 10.72
C THR A 285 -1.41 -0.89 12.16
N GLN A 286 -2.43 -1.48 12.80
CA GLN A 286 -2.82 -1.26 14.20
C GLN A 286 -3.36 0.15 14.55
N LYS A 287 -3.58 1.05 13.56
CA LYS A 287 -4.12 2.41 13.79
C LYS A 287 -5.64 2.46 14.03
N VAL A 288 -6.35 1.33 13.84
CA VAL A 288 -7.81 1.19 13.89
C VAL A 288 -8.47 1.90 15.08
N ASN A 289 -7.93 1.75 16.30
CA ASN A 289 -8.53 2.33 17.50
C ASN A 289 -8.50 3.86 17.52
N SER A 290 -7.45 4.47 16.95
CA SER A 290 -7.35 5.93 16.88
C SER A 290 -8.36 6.49 15.87
N ILE A 291 -8.52 5.82 14.72
CA ILE A 291 -9.46 6.23 13.67
C ILE A 291 -10.91 6.07 14.16
N LEU A 292 -11.23 4.96 14.84
CA LEU A 292 -12.56 4.74 15.41
C LEU A 292 -12.99 5.82 16.40
N ARG A 293 -12.04 6.43 17.13
CA ARG A 293 -12.30 7.50 18.12
C ARG A 293 -12.37 8.88 17.47
N GLN A 294 -11.52 9.15 16.49
CA GLN A 294 -11.31 10.50 15.95
C GLN A 294 -12.20 10.82 14.74
N CYS A 295 -12.58 9.82 13.96
CA CYS A 295 -13.32 10.03 12.73
C CYS A 295 -14.82 9.76 12.92
N GLU A 296 -15.65 10.56 12.23
CA GLU A 296 -17.06 10.28 12.09
C GLU A 296 -17.26 9.22 11.01
N TRP A 297 -17.83 8.08 11.40
CA TRP A 297 -18.16 6.97 10.50
C TRP A 297 -19.68 6.78 10.48
N GLN A 298 -20.23 6.42 9.33
CA GLN A 298 -21.67 6.45 9.07
C GLN A 298 -22.31 5.07 9.19
N ASN A 299 -21.57 4.00 8.91
CA ASN A 299 -22.13 2.65 8.78
C ASN A 299 -21.61 1.67 9.83
N GLU A 300 -22.25 1.63 11.01
CA GLU A 300 -21.92 0.66 12.07
C GLU A 300 -22.06 -0.79 11.62
N ALA A 301 -23.08 -1.08 10.81
CA ALA A 301 -23.35 -2.44 10.34
C ALA A 301 -22.20 -2.96 9.47
N ARG A 302 -21.55 -2.08 8.70
CA ARG A 302 -20.36 -2.41 7.91
C ARG A 302 -19.17 -2.77 8.82
N LEU A 303 -18.92 -1.97 9.86
CA LEU A 303 -17.85 -2.24 10.82
C LEU A 303 -18.02 -3.60 11.53
N LEU A 304 -19.26 -3.91 11.94
CA LEU A 304 -19.59 -5.15 12.63
C LEU A 304 -19.57 -6.37 11.71
N ASN A 305 -20.21 -6.28 10.54
CA ASN A 305 -20.51 -7.45 9.72
C ASN A 305 -19.48 -7.71 8.62
N GLU A 306 -18.91 -6.65 8.03
CA GLU A 306 -17.92 -6.79 6.95
C GLU A 306 -16.49 -6.74 7.49
N PHE A 307 -16.22 -5.80 8.39
CA PHE A 307 -14.87 -5.63 8.95
C PHE A 307 -14.62 -6.47 10.19
N TYR A 308 -15.67 -7.02 10.82
CA TYR A 308 -15.59 -7.83 12.05
C TYR A 308 -14.92 -7.09 13.22
N ILE A 309 -15.15 -5.79 13.34
CA ILE A 309 -14.72 -5.02 14.51
C ILE A 309 -15.64 -5.40 15.67
N PRO A 310 -15.10 -5.82 16.84
CA PRO A 310 -15.93 -6.17 17.98
C PRO A 310 -16.82 -5.00 18.42
N LYS A 311 -18.10 -5.28 18.69
CA LYS A 311 -19.05 -4.28 19.21
C LYS A 311 -18.51 -3.55 20.43
N LYS A 312 -17.85 -4.29 21.33
CA LYS A 312 -17.17 -3.72 22.51
C LYS A 312 -16.18 -2.62 22.14
N GLN A 313 -15.37 -2.84 21.10
CA GLN A 313 -14.37 -1.87 20.66
C GLN A 313 -15.00 -0.61 20.04
N ILE A 314 -16.11 -0.77 19.31
CA ILE A 314 -16.91 0.34 18.79
C ILE A 314 -17.45 1.19 19.94
N GLN A 315 -18.01 0.55 20.98
CA GLN A 315 -18.53 1.27 22.14
C GLN A 315 -17.43 1.98 22.95
N ILE A 316 -16.25 1.37 23.10
CA ILE A 316 -15.08 2.06 23.69
C ILE A 316 -14.75 3.33 22.91
N ALA A 317 -14.68 3.24 21.58
CA ALA A 317 -14.34 4.38 20.76
C ALA A 317 -15.38 5.52 20.85
N LYS A 318 -16.67 5.19 20.83
CA LYS A 318 -17.76 6.16 21.05
C LYS A 318 -17.71 6.80 22.43
N ALA A 319 -17.45 6.00 23.48
CA ALA A 319 -17.30 6.51 24.83
C ALA A 319 -16.13 7.50 24.95
N LEU A 320 -14.97 7.16 24.39
CA LEU A 320 -13.80 8.05 24.38
C LEU A 320 -14.03 9.32 23.57
N HIS A 321 -14.76 9.24 22.46
CA HIS A 321 -15.14 10.41 21.67
C HIS A 321 -16.08 11.34 22.45
N ALA A 322 -17.09 10.78 23.12
CA ALA A 322 -18.00 11.53 23.99
C ALA A 322 -17.26 12.18 25.17
N HIS A 323 -16.29 11.48 25.76
CA HIS A 323 -15.41 12.02 26.79
C HIS A 323 -14.63 13.24 26.29
N ASP A 324 -14.04 13.16 25.09
CA ASP A 324 -13.32 14.28 24.46
C ASP A 324 -14.24 15.49 24.19
N ALA A 325 -15.51 15.23 23.89
CA ALA A 325 -16.55 16.25 23.71
C ALA A 325 -17.17 16.75 25.04
N TRP A 326 -16.75 16.20 26.19
CA TRP A 326 -17.25 16.50 27.54
C TRP A 326 -18.74 16.13 27.72
N ASP A 327 -19.23 15.19 26.92
CA ASP A 327 -20.57 14.61 27.02
C ASP A 327 -20.53 13.32 27.85
N TYR A 328 -20.45 13.49 29.16
CA TYR A 328 -20.34 12.40 30.13
C TYR A 328 -21.58 11.49 30.18
N GLU A 329 -22.74 11.96 29.71
CA GLU A 329 -23.95 11.15 29.65
C GLU A 329 -23.85 10.12 28.53
N GLN A 330 -23.45 10.57 27.33
CA GLN A 330 -23.19 9.66 26.21
C GLN A 330 -22.00 8.73 26.50
N GLU A 331 -20.94 9.23 27.13
CA GLU A 331 -19.82 8.40 27.59
C GLU A 331 -20.34 7.22 28.44
N TYR A 332 -21.15 7.51 29.46
CA TYR A 332 -21.72 6.50 30.34
C TYR A 332 -22.59 5.49 29.57
N ASN A 333 -23.51 5.99 28.73
CA ASN A 333 -24.41 5.15 27.95
C ASN A 333 -23.65 4.17 27.04
N HIS A 334 -22.58 4.62 26.39
CA HIS A 334 -21.72 3.77 25.56
C HIS A 334 -20.96 2.72 26.38
N LEU A 335 -20.44 3.09 27.57
CA LEU A 335 -19.75 2.14 28.46
C LEU A 335 -20.69 1.04 28.95
N ILE A 336 -21.94 1.38 29.29
CA ILE A 336 -22.98 0.40 29.66
C ILE A 336 -23.31 -0.52 28.47
N GLN A 337 -23.54 0.05 27.29
CA GLN A 337 -23.80 -0.75 26.07
C GLN A 337 -22.63 -1.64 25.66
N GLY A 338 -21.41 -1.27 26.02
CA GLY A 338 -20.17 -2.04 25.81
C GLY A 338 -19.86 -3.05 26.93
N GLU A 339 -20.71 -3.16 27.95
CA GLU A 339 -20.52 -4.02 29.14
C GLU A 339 -19.22 -3.72 29.91
N LEU A 340 -18.80 -2.45 29.91
CA LEU A 340 -17.59 -1.95 30.58
C LEU A 340 -17.93 -1.34 31.94
N TYR A 341 -18.47 -2.16 32.83
CA TYR A 341 -19.08 -1.69 34.08
C TYR A 341 -18.11 -1.00 35.04
N ASP A 342 -16.84 -1.42 35.09
CA ASP A 342 -15.83 -0.77 35.92
C ASP A 342 -15.53 0.65 35.44
N GLN A 343 -15.39 0.83 34.11
CA GLN A 343 -15.21 2.14 33.49
C GLN A 343 -16.47 2.99 33.61
N ALA A 344 -17.65 2.40 33.42
CA ALA A 344 -18.94 3.08 33.58
C ALA A 344 -19.11 3.61 35.01
N LYS A 345 -18.74 2.82 36.03
CA LYS A 345 -18.72 3.26 37.43
C LYS A 345 -17.82 4.49 37.63
N LEU A 346 -16.61 4.48 37.05
CA LEU A 346 -15.71 5.63 37.15
C LEU A 346 -16.31 6.87 36.47
N ALA A 347 -16.85 6.75 35.27
CA ALA A 347 -17.50 7.86 34.57
C ALA A 347 -18.70 8.40 35.37
N LEU A 348 -19.50 7.50 35.94
CA LEU A 348 -20.66 7.81 36.78
C LEU A 348 -20.26 8.62 38.01
N PHE A 349 -19.28 8.16 38.78
CA PHE A 349 -18.90 8.79 40.04
C PHE A 349 -18.13 10.10 39.84
N TYR A 350 -17.20 10.14 38.88
CA TYR A 350 -16.32 11.29 38.70
C TYR A 350 -16.98 12.46 37.97
N PHE A 351 -17.93 12.17 37.08
CA PHE A 351 -18.47 13.17 36.17
C PHE A 351 -20.00 13.25 36.17
N LEU A 352 -20.71 12.14 35.98
CA LEU A 352 -22.15 12.17 35.76
C LEU A 352 -22.96 12.54 37.01
N LEU A 353 -22.77 11.81 38.13
CA LEU A 353 -23.48 12.09 39.37
C LEU A 353 -23.17 13.48 39.94
N PRO A 354 -21.90 13.95 40.01
CA PRO A 354 -21.62 15.31 40.48
C PRO A 354 -22.26 16.40 39.61
N LYS A 355 -22.43 16.16 38.30
CA LYS A 355 -23.07 17.11 37.37
C LYS A 355 -24.59 17.16 37.55
N LEU A 356 -25.22 16.02 37.83
CA LEU A 356 -26.67 15.90 37.98
C LEU A 356 -27.15 16.34 39.36
N PHE A 357 -26.34 16.20 40.41
CA PHE A 357 -26.80 16.45 41.78
C PHE A 357 -27.11 17.94 42.05
N GLN A 358 -28.38 18.33 41.88
CA GLN A 358 -28.92 19.66 42.23
C GLN A 358 -29.96 19.63 43.36
N ASN A 359 -30.04 18.51 44.08
CA ASN A 359 -30.98 18.29 45.19
C ASN A 359 -32.47 18.48 44.80
N HIS A 360 -32.80 18.29 43.52
CA HIS A 360 -34.17 18.21 43.02
C HIS A 360 -34.59 16.75 42.82
N GLU A 361 -35.85 16.44 43.16
CA GLU A 361 -36.40 15.07 43.08
C GLU A 361 -36.18 14.42 41.71
N LYS A 362 -36.33 15.18 40.61
CA LYS A 362 -36.10 14.69 39.24
C LYS A 362 -34.65 14.28 38.98
N ASP A 363 -33.69 15.04 39.50
CA ASP A 363 -32.27 14.79 39.28
C ASP A 363 -31.76 13.64 40.14
N ILE A 364 -32.33 13.49 41.34
CA ILE A 364 -32.12 12.35 42.24
C ILE A 364 -32.67 11.08 41.57
N GLN A 365 -33.88 11.13 41.00
CA GLN A 365 -34.44 9.99 40.27
C GLN A 365 -33.60 9.63 39.03
N ALA A 366 -33.19 10.62 38.23
CA ALA A 366 -32.31 10.37 37.09
C ALA A 366 -30.98 9.74 37.51
N SER A 367 -30.40 10.20 38.63
CA SER A 367 -29.18 9.61 39.20
C SER A 367 -29.36 8.16 39.62
N ILE A 368 -30.51 7.82 40.22
CA ILE A 368 -30.88 6.44 40.54
C ILE A 368 -30.98 5.62 39.26
N ASP A 369 -31.67 6.12 38.23
CA ASP A 369 -31.84 5.43 36.95
C ASP A 369 -30.47 5.10 36.30
N TYR A 370 -29.50 6.04 36.36
CA TYR A 370 -28.15 5.77 35.88
C TYR A 370 -27.43 4.74 36.76
N ILE A 371 -27.50 4.82 38.09
CA ILE A 371 -26.87 3.84 38.99
C ILE A 371 -27.44 2.43 38.75
N GLU A 372 -28.75 2.33 38.58
CA GLU A 372 -29.47 1.06 38.34
C GLU A 372 -29.27 0.50 36.93
N ALA A 373 -28.77 1.30 35.98
CA ALA A 373 -28.38 0.81 34.65
C ALA A 373 -27.23 -0.21 34.71
N ILE A 374 -26.43 -0.23 35.79
CA ILE A 374 -25.45 -1.30 36.06
C ILE A 374 -26.20 -2.52 36.62
N PRO A 375 -26.12 -3.70 35.98
CA PRO A 375 -26.80 -4.91 36.46
C PRO A 375 -26.42 -5.29 37.89
N LYS A 376 -27.39 -5.73 38.71
CA LYS A 376 -27.20 -6.01 40.15
C LYS A 376 -26.08 -7.02 40.44
N ASP A 377 -25.85 -7.99 39.56
CA ASP A 377 -24.77 -8.98 39.66
C ASP A 377 -23.38 -8.41 39.35
N LYS A 378 -23.32 -7.21 38.77
CA LYS A 378 -22.10 -6.45 38.45
C LYS A 378 -21.88 -5.24 39.35
N GLN A 379 -22.87 -4.88 40.19
CA GLN A 379 -22.72 -3.82 41.18
C GLN A 379 -21.82 -4.28 42.33
N ASP A 380 -20.71 -3.57 42.52
CA ASP A 380 -19.88 -3.70 43.71
C ASP A 380 -20.50 -2.97 44.92
N ASP A 381 -19.85 -3.10 46.08
CA ASP A 381 -20.34 -2.52 47.33
C ASP A 381 -20.46 -0.98 47.26
N GLN A 382 -19.63 -0.33 46.42
CA GLN A 382 -19.62 1.13 46.28
C GLN A 382 -20.81 1.63 45.47
N VAL A 383 -21.14 0.95 44.36
CA VAL A 383 -22.32 1.25 43.54
C VAL A 383 -23.61 1.00 44.35
N ARG A 384 -23.65 -0.08 45.14
CA ARG A 384 -24.80 -0.37 46.03
C ARG A 384 -24.96 0.68 47.11
N LEU A 385 -23.88 1.09 47.76
CA LEU A 385 -23.89 2.16 48.76
C LEU A 385 -24.41 3.47 48.16
N MET A 386 -24.00 3.80 46.92
CA MET A 386 -24.52 5.00 46.26
C MET A 386 -25.99 4.90 45.89
N CYS A 387 -26.45 3.75 45.39
CA CYS A 387 -27.86 3.51 45.15
C CYS A 387 -28.70 3.70 46.44
N GLN A 388 -28.24 3.12 47.55
CA GLN A 388 -28.90 3.26 48.86
C GLN A 388 -28.96 4.71 49.34
N ALA A 389 -27.88 5.47 49.17
CA ALA A 389 -27.84 6.86 49.57
C ALA A 389 -28.82 7.73 48.80
N TYR A 390 -28.88 7.58 47.46
CA TYR A 390 -29.82 8.32 46.64
C TYR A 390 -31.28 7.93 46.94
N HIS A 391 -31.57 6.63 47.13
CA HIS A 391 -32.89 6.17 47.55
C HIS A 391 -33.30 6.70 48.93
N HIS A 392 -32.35 6.84 49.87
CA HIS A 392 -32.63 7.43 51.18
C HIS A 392 -32.99 8.93 51.06
N VAL A 393 -32.28 9.67 50.22
CA VAL A 393 -32.61 11.08 49.96
C VAL A 393 -33.99 11.21 49.30
N LEU A 394 -34.40 10.27 48.46
CA LEU A 394 -35.71 10.29 47.81
C LEU A 394 -36.87 9.85 48.74
N SER A 395 -36.64 8.85 49.58
CA SER A 395 -37.70 8.16 50.34
C SER A 395 -37.95 8.67 51.76
N ASN A 396 -37.17 9.66 52.25
CA ASN A 396 -37.25 10.21 53.62
C ASN A 396 -37.31 9.14 54.72
N ASN A 397 -36.56 8.05 54.56
CA ASN A 397 -36.70 6.86 55.39
C ASN A 397 -35.60 6.81 56.48
N ASN A 398 -35.92 7.25 57.69
CA ASN A 398 -34.95 7.58 58.76
C ASN A 398 -34.22 6.42 59.46
N GLN A 399 -34.42 5.15 59.08
CA GLN A 399 -34.00 4.02 59.92
C GLN A 399 -32.50 3.67 59.87
N ASP A 400 -31.73 4.12 58.86
CA ASP A 400 -30.32 3.68 58.68
C ASP A 400 -29.29 4.81 58.36
N SER A 401 -29.67 6.08 58.52
CA SER A 401 -28.88 7.25 58.10
C SER A 401 -27.47 7.34 58.73
N HIS A 402 -27.31 7.03 60.01
CA HIS A 402 -26.00 7.16 60.68
C HIS A 402 -24.96 6.14 60.18
N THR A 403 -25.39 4.92 59.85
CA THR A 403 -24.52 3.88 59.27
C THR A 403 -24.12 4.28 57.85
N LEU A 404 -25.10 4.73 57.06
CA LEU A 404 -24.92 5.16 55.68
C LEU A 404 -23.91 6.33 55.57
N LYS A 405 -24.04 7.37 56.41
CA LYS A 405 -23.10 8.52 56.42
C LYS A 405 -21.65 8.09 56.70
N LYS A 406 -21.45 7.15 57.62
CA LYS A 406 -20.12 6.63 57.96
C LYS A 406 -19.48 5.87 56.79
N GLU A 407 -20.27 5.05 56.10
CA GLU A 407 -19.80 4.31 54.92
C GLU A 407 -19.51 5.25 53.73
N LEU A 408 -20.30 6.32 53.56
CA LEU A 408 -20.04 7.37 52.58
C LEU A 408 -18.74 8.13 52.87
N ASP A 409 -18.46 8.45 54.13
CA ASP A 409 -17.19 9.07 54.52
C ASP A 409 -15.99 8.16 54.25
N GLN A 410 -16.12 6.85 54.44
CA GLN A 410 -15.09 5.88 54.07
C GLN A 410 -14.92 5.79 52.55
N LEU A 411 -16.02 5.84 51.79
CA LEU A 411 -15.97 5.88 50.32
C LEU A 411 -15.24 7.14 49.83
N LYS A 412 -15.47 8.29 50.47
CA LYS A 412 -14.78 9.55 50.16
C LYS A 412 -13.26 9.41 50.30
N GLU A 413 -12.78 8.72 51.33
CA GLU A 413 -11.33 8.47 51.51
C GLU A 413 -10.74 7.56 50.43
N ALA A 414 -11.55 6.67 49.84
CA ALA A 414 -11.11 5.75 48.80
C ALA A 414 -10.91 6.40 47.41
N TYR A 415 -11.48 7.59 47.18
CA TYR A 415 -11.40 8.29 45.90
C TYR A 415 -10.56 9.58 46.02
N PRO A 416 -9.52 9.81 45.21
CA PRO A 416 -8.71 11.04 45.28
C PRO A 416 -9.33 12.25 44.53
N SER A 417 -10.62 12.20 44.17
CA SER A 417 -11.26 13.19 43.31
C SER A 417 -12.04 14.25 44.07
N ARG A 418 -11.79 15.53 43.72
CA ARG A 418 -12.50 16.67 44.29
C ARG A 418 -14.00 16.66 43.94
N ASN A 419 -14.37 16.19 42.75
CA ASN A 419 -15.77 16.12 42.32
C ASN A 419 -16.54 15.08 43.13
N VAL A 420 -15.94 13.89 43.30
CA VAL A 420 -16.52 12.81 44.11
C VAL A 420 -16.63 13.25 45.57
N HIS A 421 -15.61 13.93 46.10
CA HIS A 421 -15.65 14.48 47.46
C HIS A 421 -16.74 15.53 47.65
N GLY A 422 -16.94 16.40 46.66
CA GLY A 422 -18.02 17.38 46.66
C GLY A 422 -19.38 16.68 46.71
N LEU A 423 -19.62 15.79 45.74
CA LEU A 423 -20.84 14.99 45.66
C LEU A 423 -21.17 14.25 46.97
N ILE A 424 -20.20 13.54 47.55
CA ILE A 424 -20.43 12.78 48.79
C ILE A 424 -20.78 13.71 49.95
N LYS A 425 -20.13 14.87 50.07
CA LYS A 425 -20.46 15.86 51.10
C LYS A 425 -21.88 16.39 50.91
N ASP A 426 -22.24 16.72 49.67
CA ASP A 426 -23.56 17.26 49.35
C ASP A 426 -24.67 16.21 49.61
N LEU A 427 -24.41 14.94 49.32
CA LEU A 427 -25.28 13.81 49.70
C LEU A 427 -25.42 13.65 51.21
N ILE A 428 -24.32 13.72 51.97
CA ILE A 428 -24.38 13.63 53.45
C ILE A 428 -25.23 14.78 54.00
N ILE A 429 -25.05 16.00 53.49
CA ILE A 429 -25.86 17.18 53.88
C ILE A 429 -27.33 16.97 53.50
N ALA A 430 -27.63 16.46 52.30
CA ALA A 430 -29.00 16.19 51.89
C ALA A 430 -29.68 15.13 52.79
N ILE A 431 -28.95 14.10 53.19
CA ILE A 431 -29.42 13.09 54.15
C ILE A 431 -29.69 13.74 55.52
N GLU A 432 -28.81 14.62 56.00
CA GLU A 432 -29.02 15.38 57.26
C GLU A 432 -30.23 16.31 57.21
N LEU A 433 -30.49 16.95 56.07
CA LEU A 433 -31.63 17.84 55.90
C LEU A 433 -32.96 17.08 55.88
N ASN A 434 -32.99 15.84 55.39
CA ASN A 434 -34.20 15.01 55.41
C ASN A 434 -34.50 14.40 56.81
N GLU A 435 -33.57 14.48 57.76
CA GLU A 435 -33.79 14.07 59.16
C GLU A 435 -34.46 15.17 60.01
N GLN A 436 -34.45 16.42 59.56
CA GLN A 436 -35.08 17.58 60.21
C GLN A 436 -36.54 17.75 59.78
#